data_AF-A0A183NQT3-F1
#
_entry.id   AF-A0A183NQT3-F1
#
_cell.length_a   1.000
_cell.length_b   1.000
_cell.length_c   1.000
_cell.angle_alpha   90.00
_cell.angle_beta   90.00
_cell.angle_gamma   90.00
#
_symmetry.space_group_name_H-M   'P 1'
#
loop_
_entity.id
_entity.type
_entity.pdbx_description
1 polymer ?
#
loop_
_entity_poly.entity_id
_entity_poly.type
_entity_poly.pdbx_seq_one_letter_code
_entity_poly.pdbx_strand_id
1 'polypeptide(L)'
;MEGVRTRRGADIASDHYLVVANLKLKLKKNWTTGQTAIQRFNTAFLRVTDKLNEFKIALNNRSQVLQDLLKEEETSMEDNWKGIKEALISTCQDVLGLKKHHHKEWISIETLERIKERKNKKAATNNIRTRAEKIQAQAEYIEAKKQVKRSIRADKKKYVEELATTAEKSC
;
A
#
# COMPACT_ATOMS: atom_id res chain seq x y z
N MET A 1 -6.35 -35.20 -27.79
CA MET A 1 -6.05 -34.37 -26.60
C MET A 1 -4.89 -35.01 -25.84
N GLU A 2 -3.67 -34.51 -26.01
CA GLU A 2 -2.50 -34.98 -25.23
C GLU A 2 -2.58 -34.41 -23.81
N GLY A 3 -2.73 -35.27 -22.79
CA GLY A 3 -2.70 -34.87 -21.38
C GLY A 3 -3.99 -35.07 -20.59
N VAL A 4 -5.04 -35.63 -21.19
CA VAL A 4 -6.27 -36.03 -20.50
C VAL A 4 -6.19 -37.52 -20.15
N ARG A 5 -6.41 -37.88 -18.88
CA ARG A 5 -6.43 -39.27 -18.40
C ARG A 5 -7.66 -39.50 -17.53
N THR A 6 -8.38 -40.57 -17.84
CA THR A 6 -9.47 -41.07 -17.00
C THR A 6 -8.89 -41.95 -15.90
N ARG A 7 -9.23 -41.67 -14.64
CA ARG A 7 -8.81 -42.45 -13.47
C ARG A 7 -10.00 -43.27 -12.98
N ARG A 8 -9.78 -44.56 -12.72
CA ARG A 8 -10.76 -45.41 -12.03
C ARG A 8 -10.57 -45.24 -10.52
N GLY A 9 -11.66 -44.91 -9.82
CA GLY A 9 -11.71 -44.84 -8.37
C GLY A 9 -11.66 -43.42 -7.80
N ALA A 10 -12.83 -42.89 -7.44
CA ALA A 10 -12.97 -42.14 -6.20
C ALA A 10 -13.72 -43.07 -5.23
N ASP A 11 -13.26 -43.19 -3.99
CA ASP A 11 -13.86 -44.06 -2.97
C ASP A 11 -15.15 -43.43 -2.40
N ILE A 12 -16.09 -43.11 -3.29
CA ILE A 12 -17.42 -42.59 -3.02
C ILE A 12 -18.30 -43.26 -4.07
N ALA A 13 -19.37 -43.93 -3.65
CA ALA A 13 -20.28 -44.70 -4.49
C ALA A 13 -20.90 -43.87 -5.64
N SER A 14 -20.13 -43.67 -6.69
CA SER A 14 -20.51 -42.96 -7.92
C SER A 14 -20.13 -43.83 -9.10
N ASP A 15 -21.07 -43.96 -10.02
CA ASP A 15 -20.99 -44.66 -11.30
C ASP A 15 -20.19 -43.91 -12.37
N HIS A 16 -19.62 -42.74 -12.04
CA HIS A 16 -18.89 -41.89 -12.98
C HIS A 16 -17.36 -41.99 -12.81
N TYR A 17 -16.64 -42.01 -13.93
CA TYR A 17 -15.17 -42.01 -13.92
C TYR A 17 -14.59 -40.60 -13.86
N LEU A 18 -13.62 -40.38 -12.96
CA LEU A 18 -12.93 -39.09 -12.85
C LEU A 18 -12.03 -38.86 -14.07
N VAL A 19 -12.25 -37.77 -14.80
CA VAL A 19 -11.40 -37.35 -15.91
C VAL A 19 -10.50 -36.21 -15.45
N VAL A 20 -9.18 -36.39 -15.57
CA VAL A 20 -8.16 -35.41 -15.17
C VAL A 20 -7.42 -34.92 -16.40
N ALA A 21 -7.31 -33.61 -16.56
CA ALA A 21 -6.55 -32.97 -17.64
C ALA A 21 -5.40 -32.14 -17.07
N ASN A 22 -4.18 -32.36 -17.57
CA ASN A 22 -3.01 -31.55 -17.22
C ASN A 22 -2.84 -30.41 -18.24
N LEU A 23 -2.93 -29.17 -17.77
CA LEU A 23 -2.80 -27.96 -18.59
C LEU A 23 -1.65 -27.09 -18.08
N LYS A 24 -0.74 -26.70 -18.97
CA LYS A 24 0.35 -25.77 -18.65
C LYS A 24 -0.01 -24.37 -19.13
N LEU A 25 -0.60 -23.57 -18.26
CA LEU A 25 -0.99 -22.19 -18.55
C LEU A 25 0.04 -21.21 -18.00
N LYS A 26 0.38 -20.17 -18.78
CA LYS A 26 1.12 -19.01 -18.28
C LYS A 26 0.12 -17.97 -17.79
N LEU A 27 -0.10 -17.91 -16.49
CA LEU A 27 -0.96 -16.89 -15.90
C LEU A 27 -0.21 -15.55 -15.83
N LYS A 28 -0.77 -14.53 -16.47
CA LYS A 28 -0.32 -13.15 -16.27
C LYS A 28 -0.95 -12.63 -14.98
N LYS A 29 -0.12 -12.24 -14.02
CA LYS A 29 -0.62 -11.57 -12.81
C LYS A 29 -1.16 -10.20 -13.21
N ASN A 30 -2.48 -10.04 -13.12
CA ASN A 30 -3.10 -8.73 -13.14
C ASN A 30 -2.78 -8.09 -11.79
N TRP A 31 -1.69 -7.32 -11.74
CA TRP A 31 -1.55 -6.34 -10.69
C TRP A 31 -2.70 -5.36 -10.89
N THR A 32 -3.77 -5.48 -10.09
CA THR A 32 -4.62 -4.33 -9.85
C THR A 32 -3.68 -3.26 -9.31
N THR A 33 -3.51 -2.18 -10.07
CA THR A 33 -2.81 -0.98 -9.62
C THR A 33 -3.67 -0.33 -8.53
N GLY A 34 -3.90 -1.04 -7.42
CA GLY A 34 -4.50 -0.52 -6.21
C GLY A 34 -3.43 0.25 -5.47
N GLN A 35 -3.08 1.42 -6.00
CA GLN A 35 -2.26 2.37 -5.27
C GLN A 35 -3.13 3.16 -4.29
N THR A 36 -3.94 2.48 -3.49
CA THR A 36 -4.37 3.06 -2.22
C THR A 36 -3.22 2.75 -1.28
N ALA A 37 -2.28 3.70 -1.15
CA ALA A 37 -1.28 3.61 -0.10
C ALA A 37 -2.03 3.34 1.20
N ILE A 38 -1.78 2.21 1.85
CA ILE A 38 -2.42 1.88 3.13
C ILE A 38 -2.11 3.04 4.07
N GLN A 39 -3.11 3.89 4.30
CA GLN A 39 -2.98 4.99 5.23
C GLN A 39 -2.94 4.37 6.63
N ARG A 40 -1.77 4.45 7.26
CA ARG A 40 -1.58 3.93 8.61
C ARG A 40 -1.96 5.00 9.60
N PHE A 41 -2.60 4.64 10.70
CA PHE A 41 -2.82 5.56 11.82
C PHE A 41 -1.55 5.73 12.66
N ASN A 42 -1.46 6.85 13.39
CA ASN A 42 -0.33 7.11 14.27
C ASN A 42 -0.46 6.37 15.61
N THR A 43 -0.10 5.09 15.63
CA THR A 43 -0.17 4.26 16.85
C THR A 43 0.80 4.69 17.96
N ALA A 44 1.73 5.62 17.70
CA ALA A 44 2.60 6.16 18.74
C ALA A 44 1.82 6.93 19.81
N PHE A 45 0.68 7.55 19.45
CA PHE A 45 -0.16 8.25 20.42
C PHE A 45 -0.79 7.32 21.46
N LEU A 46 -0.94 6.03 21.17
CA LEU A 46 -1.39 5.05 22.17
C LEU A 46 -0.35 4.81 23.29
N ARG A 47 0.88 5.31 23.14
CA ARG A 47 1.87 5.30 24.23
C ARG A 47 1.70 6.47 25.20
N VAL A 48 0.97 7.51 24.80
CA VAL A 48 0.68 8.68 25.63
C VAL A 48 -0.59 8.38 26.42
N THR A 49 -0.50 8.36 27.74
CA THR A 49 -1.59 7.95 28.65
C THR A 49 -2.89 8.71 28.39
N ASP A 50 -2.82 10.03 28.25
CA ASP A 50 -4.00 10.87 28.03
C ASP A 50 -4.69 10.55 26.71
N LYS A 51 -3.92 10.38 25.63
CA LYS A 51 -4.43 10.02 24.29
C LYS A 51 -5.01 8.60 24.27
N LEU A 52 -4.41 7.66 25.00
CA LEU A 52 -4.95 6.31 25.13
C LEU A 52 -6.30 6.32 25.88
N ASN A 53 -6.44 7.14 26.92
CA ASN A 53 -7.70 7.30 27.64
C ASN A 53 -8.77 7.96 26.77
N GLU A 54 -8.41 9.02 26.03
CA GLU A 54 -9.27 9.66 25.04
C GLU A 54 -9.75 8.65 24.00
N PHE A 55 -8.86 7.79 23.49
CA PHE A 55 -9.21 6.73 22.53
C PHE A 55 -10.22 5.74 23.12
N LYS A 56 -9.99 5.27 24.36
CA LYS A 56 -10.91 4.35 25.05
C LYS A 56 -12.30 4.96 25.23
N ILE A 57 -12.37 6.22 25.68
CA ILE A 57 -13.64 6.92 25.90
C ILE A 57 -14.37 7.10 24.56
N ALA A 58 -13.69 7.61 23.54
CA ALA A 58 -14.28 7.83 22.23
C ALA A 58 -14.79 6.51 21.59
N LEU A 59 -14.02 5.43 21.73
CA LEU A 59 -14.43 4.12 21.23
C LEU A 59 -15.66 3.60 21.97
N ASN A 60 -15.66 3.67 23.30
CA ASN A 60 -16.78 3.20 24.11
C ASN A 60 -18.07 3.96 23.81
N ASN A 61 -17.99 5.29 23.67
CA ASN A 61 -19.14 6.11 23.33
C ASN A 61 -19.72 5.71 21.97
N ARG A 62 -18.88 5.49 20.94
CA ARG A 62 -19.36 5.05 19.62
C ARG A 62 -19.90 3.63 19.62
N SER A 63 -19.27 2.73 20.35
CA SER A 63 -19.76 1.35 20.50
C SER A 63 -21.12 1.32 21.18
N GLN A 64 -21.37 2.21 22.15
CA GLN A 64 -22.68 2.33 22.79
C GLN A 64 -23.74 2.79 21.79
N VAL A 65 -23.47 3.88 21.04
CA VAL A 65 -24.36 4.36 19.98
C VAL A 65 -24.65 3.27 18.95
N LEU A 66 -23.63 2.51 18.54
CA LEU A 66 -23.78 1.38 17.64
C LEU A 66 -24.68 0.28 18.24
N GLN A 67 -24.49 -0.08 19.51
CA GLN A 67 -25.31 -1.10 20.17
C GLN A 67 -26.78 -0.68 20.27
N ASP A 68 -27.04 0.60 20.52
CA ASP A 68 -28.40 1.10 20.65
C ASP A 68 -29.10 1.14 19.27
N LEU A 69 -28.39 1.54 18.22
CA LEU A 69 -28.87 1.41 16.83
C LEU A 69 -29.22 -0.05 16.46
N LEU A 70 -28.36 -1.00 16.85
CA LEU A 70 -28.57 -2.43 16.57
C LEU A 70 -29.77 -3.05 17.31
N LYS A 71 -30.27 -2.40 18.37
CA LYS A 71 -31.49 -2.83 19.07
C LYS A 71 -32.76 -2.26 18.44
N GLU A 72 -32.66 -1.12 17.79
CA GLU A 72 -33.80 -0.40 17.19
C GLU A 72 -34.05 -0.81 15.74
N GLU A 73 -33.02 -1.22 15.00
CA GLU A 73 -33.10 -1.52 13.57
C GLU A 73 -32.75 -2.98 13.28
N GLU A 74 -33.57 -3.66 12.47
CA GLU A 74 -33.35 -5.05 12.05
C GLU A 74 -32.33 -5.08 10.90
N THR A 75 -31.05 -4.91 11.24
CA THR A 75 -29.95 -4.80 10.28
C THR A 75 -29.34 -6.15 9.92
N SER A 76 -28.90 -6.29 8.66
CA SER A 76 -28.19 -7.48 8.20
C SER A 76 -26.86 -7.64 8.94
N MET A 77 -26.39 -8.87 9.08
CA MET A 77 -25.10 -9.14 9.72
C MET A 77 -23.91 -8.48 8.98
N GLU A 78 -24.04 -8.27 7.67
CA GLU A 78 -23.07 -7.52 6.86
C GLU A 78 -23.05 -6.03 7.24
N ASP A 79 -24.22 -5.44 7.48
CA ASP A 79 -24.36 -4.04 7.90
C ASP A 79 -23.81 -3.84 9.31
N ASN A 80 -24.03 -4.82 10.19
CA ASN A 80 -23.48 -4.83 11.55
C ASN A 80 -21.96 -4.82 11.52
N TRP A 81 -21.37 -5.68 10.68
CA TRP A 81 -19.93 -5.73 10.49
C TRP A 81 -19.36 -4.42 9.93
N LYS A 82 -20.07 -3.81 8.98
CA LYS A 82 -19.73 -2.50 8.43
C LYS A 82 -19.74 -1.41 9.51
N GLY A 83 -20.78 -1.35 10.33
CA GLY A 83 -20.89 -0.38 11.43
C GLY A 83 -19.76 -0.50 12.46
N ILE A 84 -19.39 -1.72 12.87
CA ILE A 84 -18.24 -1.95 13.76
C ILE A 84 -16.95 -1.44 13.13
N LYS A 85 -16.74 -1.74 11.85
CA LYS A 85 -15.55 -1.31 11.12
C LYS A 85 -15.48 0.22 11.02
N GLU A 86 -16.60 0.89 10.75
CA GLU A 86 -16.70 2.35 10.67
C GLU A 86 -16.47 3.02 12.03
N ALA A 87 -17.01 2.47 13.13
CA ALA A 87 -16.78 2.96 14.48
C ALA A 87 -15.29 2.90 14.87
N LEU A 88 -14.61 1.80 14.53
CA LEU A 88 -13.17 1.65 14.78
C LEU A 88 -12.33 2.61 13.92
N ILE A 89 -12.63 2.71 12.62
CA ILE A 89 -11.88 3.56 11.68
C ILE A 89 -12.05 5.04 12.06
N SER A 90 -13.28 5.49 12.30
CA SER A 90 -13.57 6.87 12.71
C SER A 90 -12.87 7.24 14.01
N THR A 91 -12.89 6.38 15.02
CA THR A 91 -12.18 6.61 16.29
C THR A 91 -10.67 6.71 16.10
N CYS A 92 -10.09 5.82 15.30
CA CYS A 92 -8.67 5.90 14.97
C CYS A 92 -8.34 7.20 14.22
N GLN A 93 -9.20 7.64 13.31
CA GLN A 93 -9.00 8.85 12.54
C GLN A 93 -9.08 10.11 13.41
N ASP A 94 -10.04 10.18 14.33
CA ASP A 94 -10.24 11.36 15.17
C ASP A 94 -9.19 11.50 16.27
N VAL A 95 -8.84 10.39 16.93
CA VAL A 95 -7.95 10.43 18.10
C VAL A 95 -6.48 10.25 17.72
N LEU A 96 -6.19 9.29 16.83
CA LEU A 96 -4.81 8.97 16.44
C LEU A 96 -4.36 9.76 15.21
N GLY A 97 -5.29 10.10 14.33
CA GLY A 97 -4.97 10.72 13.05
C GLY A 97 -4.15 9.81 12.13
N LEU A 98 -3.98 10.26 10.90
CA LEU A 98 -3.14 9.57 9.94
C LEU A 98 -1.67 9.76 10.29
N LYS A 99 -0.90 8.68 10.17
CA LYS A 99 0.55 8.73 10.25
C LYS A 99 1.05 9.60 9.12
N LYS A 100 1.50 10.80 9.48
CA LYS A 100 2.17 11.69 8.53
C LYS A 100 3.41 10.95 8.02
N HIS A 101 3.48 10.77 6.72
CA HIS A 101 4.74 10.49 6.08
C HIS A 101 5.56 11.75 6.19
N HIS A 102 6.42 11.83 7.21
CA HIS A 102 7.53 12.76 7.15
C HIS A 102 8.32 12.38 5.91
N HIS A 103 8.12 13.12 4.82
CA HIS A 103 9.17 13.23 3.84
C HIS A 103 10.39 13.65 4.63
N LYS A 104 11.51 12.98 4.41
CA LYS A 104 12.76 13.43 5.00
C LYS A 104 12.90 14.88 4.54
N GLU A 105 12.92 15.83 5.47
CA GLU A 105 12.85 17.27 5.17
C GLU A 105 13.91 17.71 4.15
N TRP A 106 15.02 16.97 4.10
CA TRP A 106 16.10 17.20 3.15
C TRP A 106 15.79 16.84 1.70
N ILE A 107 14.78 16.00 1.40
CA ILE A 107 14.47 15.62 0.01
C ILE A 107 13.70 16.73 -0.66
N SER A 108 14.27 17.32 -1.71
CA SER A 108 13.67 18.42 -2.46
C SER A 108 12.48 17.94 -3.31
N ILE A 109 11.58 18.89 -3.62
CA ILE A 109 10.45 18.66 -4.55
C ILE A 109 10.97 18.22 -5.92
N GLU A 110 12.07 18.83 -6.39
CA GLU A 110 12.73 18.48 -7.65
C GLU A 110 13.17 17.00 -7.66
N THR A 111 13.77 16.50 -6.57
CA THR A 111 14.14 15.09 -6.45
C THR A 111 12.91 14.16 -6.48
N LEU A 112 11.79 14.57 -5.88
CA LEU A 112 10.53 13.80 -5.92
C LEU A 112 9.98 13.71 -7.34
N GLU A 113 10.02 14.80 -8.12
CA GLU A 113 9.62 14.82 -9.52
C GLU A 113 10.51 13.90 -10.37
N ARG A 114 11.83 13.95 -10.20
CA ARG A 114 12.78 13.05 -10.87
C ARG A 114 12.52 11.58 -10.53
N ILE A 115 12.12 11.26 -9.30
CA ILE A 115 11.72 9.90 -8.89
C ILE A 115 10.47 9.46 -9.64
N LYS A 116 9.47 10.34 -9.78
CA LYS A 116 8.24 10.09 -10.53
C LYS A 116 8.54 9.85 -12.01
N GLU A 117 9.35 10.71 -12.62
CA GLU A 117 9.76 10.59 -14.02
C GLU A 117 10.50 9.27 -14.29
N ARG A 118 11.45 8.90 -13.43
CA ARG A 118 12.15 7.60 -13.51
C ARG A 118 11.18 6.42 -13.43
N LYS A 119 10.14 6.50 -12.60
CA LYS A 119 9.10 5.45 -12.51
C LYS A 119 8.31 5.35 -13.81
N ASN A 120 7.91 6.48 -14.38
CA ASN A 120 7.19 6.53 -15.66
C ASN A 120 8.03 5.93 -16.81
N LYS A 121 9.31 6.32 -16.91
CA LYS A 121 10.27 5.74 -17.87
C LYS A 121 10.39 4.22 -17.71
N LYS A 122 10.43 3.72 -16.47
CA LYS A 122 10.46 2.27 -16.21
C LYS A 122 9.19 1.55 -16.66
N ALA A 123 8.03 2.16 -16.44
CA ALA A 123 6.75 1.61 -16.88
C ALA A 123 6.68 1.56 -18.42
N ALA A 124 7.13 2.63 -19.09
CA ALA A 124 7.26 2.66 -20.55
C ALA A 124 8.15 1.54 -21.07
N THR A 125 9.36 1.35 -20.51
CA THR A 125 10.27 0.26 -20.90
C THR A 125 9.64 -1.14 -20.76
N ASN A 126 8.80 -1.35 -19.74
CA ASN A 126 8.15 -2.64 -19.52
C ASN A 126 7.03 -2.95 -20.53
N ASN A 127 6.42 -1.91 -21.11
CA ASN A 127 5.30 -2.04 -22.04
C ASN A 127 5.73 -2.14 -23.52
N ILE A 128 6.96 -1.75 -23.85
CA ILE A 128 7.52 -1.79 -25.21
C ILE A 128 7.68 -3.25 -25.69
N ARG A 129 7.23 -3.51 -26.93
CA ARG A 129 7.28 -4.83 -27.57
C ARG A 129 8.50 -4.99 -28.49
N THR A 130 8.93 -3.93 -29.16
CA THR A 130 10.00 -3.97 -30.16
C THR A 130 11.38 -3.91 -29.50
N ARG A 131 12.34 -4.68 -30.02
CA ARG A 131 13.69 -4.79 -29.43
C ARG A 131 14.49 -3.47 -29.51
N ALA A 132 14.41 -2.75 -30.63
CA ALA A 132 15.14 -1.51 -30.83
C ALA A 132 14.67 -0.39 -29.88
N GLU A 133 13.35 -0.15 -29.83
CA GLU A 133 12.72 0.82 -28.93
C GLU A 133 13.00 0.49 -27.45
N LYS A 134 13.08 -0.80 -27.11
CA LYS A 134 13.38 -1.24 -25.75
C LYS A 134 14.80 -0.88 -25.33
N ILE A 135 15.78 -0.98 -26.23
CA ILE A 135 17.17 -0.60 -25.97
C ILE A 135 17.26 0.91 -25.68
N GLN A 136 16.60 1.73 -26.50
CA GLN A 136 16.57 3.18 -26.33
C GLN A 136 15.89 3.58 -25.00
N ALA A 137 14.69 3.08 -24.74
CA ALA A 137 13.97 3.38 -23.50
C ALA A 137 14.70 2.87 -22.25
N GLN A 138 15.49 1.80 -22.37
CA GLN A 138 16.33 1.30 -21.28
C GLN A 138 17.52 2.22 -21.01
N ALA A 139 18.12 2.82 -22.04
CA ALA A 139 19.18 3.82 -21.88
C ALA A 139 18.66 5.06 -21.13
N GLU A 140 17.49 5.58 -21.52
CA GLU A 140 16.85 6.72 -20.86
C GLU A 140 16.48 6.44 -19.40
N TYR A 141 15.99 5.23 -19.10
CA TYR A 141 15.74 4.80 -17.72
C TYR A 141 17.03 4.76 -16.89
N ILE A 142 18.13 4.26 -17.47
CA ILE A 142 19.44 4.19 -16.80
C ILE A 142 19.93 5.61 -16.48
N GLU A 143 19.79 6.54 -17.41
CA GLU A 143 20.15 7.94 -17.20
C GLU A 143 19.30 8.59 -16.10
N ALA A 144 17.97 8.48 -16.18
CA ALA A 144 17.06 8.98 -15.15
C ALA A 144 17.38 8.39 -13.76
N LYS A 145 17.76 7.10 -13.70
CA LYS A 145 18.21 6.45 -12.46
C LYS A 145 19.51 7.06 -11.93
N LYS A 146 20.46 7.42 -12.80
CA LYS A 146 21.70 8.12 -12.39
C LYS A 146 21.39 9.53 -11.86
N GLN A 147 20.52 10.27 -12.53
CA GLN A 147 20.12 11.62 -12.11
C GLN A 147 19.46 11.63 -10.74
N VAL A 148 18.50 10.73 -10.49
CA VAL A 148 17.87 10.57 -9.16
C VAL A 148 18.90 10.26 -8.08
N LYS A 149 19.90 9.41 -8.35
CA LYS A 149 20.97 9.13 -7.39
C LYS A 149 21.83 10.37 -7.09
N ARG A 150 22.08 11.21 -8.09
CA ARG A 150 22.84 12.46 -7.92
C ARG A 150 22.04 13.49 -7.11
N SER A 151 20.76 13.71 -7.45
CA SER A 151 19.92 14.68 -6.75
C SER A 151 19.73 14.32 -5.27
N ILE A 152 19.50 13.03 -4.96
CA ILE A 152 19.42 12.52 -3.58
C ILE A 152 20.71 12.81 -2.79
N ARG A 153 21.88 12.70 -3.41
CA ARG A 153 23.16 12.99 -2.74
C ARG A 153 23.34 14.49 -2.52
N ALA A 154 22.96 15.32 -3.49
CA ALA A 154 23.04 16.77 -3.40
C ALA A 154 22.12 17.31 -2.31
N ASP A 155 20.85 16.89 -2.32
CA ASP A 155 19.85 17.20 -1.30
C ASP A 155 20.35 16.86 0.11
N LYS A 156 20.90 15.64 0.28
CA LYS A 156 21.45 15.22 1.57
C LYS A 156 22.65 16.07 2.00
N LYS A 157 23.55 16.42 1.08
CA LYS A 157 24.73 17.26 1.37
C LYS A 157 24.28 18.65 1.82
N LYS A 158 23.38 19.28 1.06
CA LYS A 158 22.84 20.61 1.35
C LYS A 158 22.21 20.68 2.75
N TYR A 159 21.39 19.69 3.11
CA TYR A 159 20.77 19.64 4.44
C TYR A 159 21.79 19.52 5.58
N VAL A 160 22.85 18.72 5.40
CA VAL A 160 23.91 18.61 6.43
C VAL A 160 24.66 19.93 6.59
N GLU A 161 24.92 20.65 5.49
CA GLU A 161 25.56 21.98 5.52
C GLU A 161 24.66 23.03 6.19
N GLU A 162 23.35 23.04 5.91
CA GLU A 162 22.38 23.92 6.57
C GLU A 162 22.30 23.67 8.08
N LEU A 163 22.32 22.40 8.50
CA LEU A 163 22.36 22.05 9.93
C LEU A 163 23.65 22.53 10.61
N ALA A 164 24.80 22.34 9.96
CA ALA A 164 26.09 22.77 10.49
C ALA A 164 26.14 24.30 10.66
N THR A 165 25.74 25.05 9.64
CA THR A 165 25.72 26.53 9.69
C THR A 165 24.72 27.07 10.72
N THR A 166 23.61 26.38 10.96
CA THR A 166 22.66 26.76 12.01
C THR A 166 23.24 26.51 13.40
N ALA A 167 23.97 25.40 13.60
CA ALA A 167 24.64 25.11 14.86
C ALA A 167 25.77 26.11 15.17
N GLU A 168 26.55 26.50 14.16
CA GLU A 168 27.61 27.51 14.29
C GLU A 168 27.06 28.89 14.70
N LYS A 169 25.92 29.31 14.12
CA LYS A 169 25.26 30.58 14.45
C LYS A 169 24.58 30.59 15.82
N SER A 170 24.38 29.41 16.43
CA SER A 170 23.71 29.25 17.73
C SER A 170 24.70 29.14 18.90
N CYS A 171 26.02 29.19 18.63
CA CYS A 171 27.09 29.34 19.61
C CYS A 171 27.50 30.81 19.72
#